data_AF-A0A6B3IR49-F1
#
_entry.id   AF-A0A6B3IR49-F1
#
_cell.length_a   1.000
_cell.length_b   1.000
_cell.length_c   1.000
_cell.angle_alpha   90.00
_cell.angle_beta   90.00
_cell.angle_gamma   90.00
#
_symmetry.space_group_name_H-M   'P 1'
#
loop_
_entity.id
_entity.type
_entity.pdbx_description
1 polymer ?
#
loop_
_entity_poly.entity_id
_entity_poly.type
_entity_poly.pdbx_seq_one_letter_code
_entity_poly.pdbx_strand_id
1 'polypeptide(L)'
;TYYSVGGGFVVDEDAVAGENPIVPDDTVLRHPFRTGDELLRMARETGLSISRMMLENELAWRTEAEIRSGLLDIWRVMQACVSRGMSHEGILPGGLKVRRRAANS
;
A
#
# COMPACT_ATOMS: atom_id res chain seq x y z
N THR A 1 -0.42 -26.19 -5.52
CA THR A 1 -1.05 -25.16 -6.39
C THR A 1 -0.85 -23.77 -5.79
N TYR A 2 -0.98 -22.68 -6.56
CA TYR A 2 -0.85 -21.29 -6.07
C TYR A 2 -2.11 -20.46 -6.38
N TYR A 3 -2.47 -19.56 -5.48
CA TYR A 3 -3.67 -18.72 -5.54
C TYR A 3 -3.32 -17.24 -5.37
N SER A 4 -3.88 -16.37 -6.20
CA SER A 4 -3.77 -14.90 -6.08
C SER A 4 -4.95 -14.36 -5.27
N VAL A 5 -4.68 -13.71 -4.14
CA VAL A 5 -5.70 -13.27 -3.17
C VAL A 5 -5.95 -11.76 -3.18
N GLY A 6 -5.38 -11.05 -4.16
CA GLY A 6 -5.52 -9.59 -4.32
C GLY A 6 -4.33 -8.81 -3.79
N GLY A 7 -4.17 -7.56 -4.24
CA GLY A 7 -3.05 -6.68 -3.85
C GLY A 7 -1.66 -7.14 -4.33
N GLY A 8 -1.57 -8.21 -5.12
CA GLY A 8 -0.30 -8.82 -5.56
C GLY A 8 0.22 -9.94 -4.65
N PHE A 9 -0.53 -10.31 -3.61
CA PHE A 9 -0.18 -11.43 -2.72
C PHE A 9 -0.58 -12.79 -3.32
N VAL A 10 0.29 -13.79 -3.11
CA VAL A 10 0.10 -15.17 -3.58
C VAL A 10 0.26 -16.12 -2.40
N VAL A 11 -0.63 -17.11 -2.30
CA VAL A 11 -0.61 -18.16 -1.28
C VAL A 11 -0.57 -19.54 -1.94
N ASP A 12 0.00 -20.53 -1.27
CA ASP A 12 -0.03 -21.91 -1.73
C ASP A 12 -1.28 -22.66 -1.22
N GLU A 13 -1.44 -23.89 -1.69
CA GLU A 13 -2.58 -24.75 -1.39
C GLU A 13 -2.65 -25.17 0.09
N ASP A 14 -1.50 -25.31 0.74
CA ASP A 14 -1.41 -25.67 2.17
C ASP A 14 -1.85 -24.49 3.05
N ALA A 15 -1.49 -23.27 2.69
CA ALA A 15 -1.95 -22.05 3.34
C ALA A 15 -3.47 -21.86 3.18
N VAL A 16 -4.03 -22.20 2.02
CA VAL A 16 -5.49 -22.14 1.78
C VAL A 16 -6.26 -23.24 2.51
N ALA A 17 -5.65 -24.41 2.71
CA ALA A 17 -6.25 -25.52 3.44
C ALA A 17 -6.28 -25.32 4.97
N GLY A 18 -5.45 -24.43 5.51
CA GLY A 18 -5.52 -23.99 6.91
C GLY A 18 -6.64 -22.96 7.17
N GLU A 19 -7.00 -22.74 8.43
CA GLU A 19 -8.05 -21.78 8.80
C GLU A 19 -7.68 -20.30 8.52
N ASN A 20 -6.41 -20.01 8.19
CA ASN A 20 -5.98 -18.64 7.90
C ASN A 20 -4.81 -18.61 6.88
N PRO A 21 -5.07 -18.30 5.59
CA PRO A 21 -4.05 -18.31 4.54
C PRO A 21 -3.03 -17.18 4.65
N ILE A 22 -3.24 -16.24 5.57
CA ILE A 22 -2.32 -15.14 5.86
C ILE A 22 -1.84 -15.33 7.29
N VAL A 23 -0.58 -15.71 7.46
CA VAL A 23 0.07 -15.77 8.77
C VAL A 23 0.11 -14.34 9.33
N PRO A 24 -0.56 -14.06 10.47
CA PRO A 24 -0.52 -12.73 11.08
C PRO A 24 0.90 -12.42 11.52
N ASP A 25 1.37 -11.20 11.22
CA ASP A 25 2.58 -10.66 11.83
C ASP A 25 2.28 -10.35 13.32
N ASP A 26 3.04 -10.96 14.22
CA ASP A 26 2.89 -10.82 15.68
C ASP A 26 3.76 -9.69 16.25
N THR A 27 4.41 -8.89 15.39
CA THR A 27 5.19 -7.72 15.78
C THR A 27 4.34 -6.75 16.60
N VAL A 28 4.80 -6.48 17.82
CA VAL A 28 4.11 -5.57 18.75
C VAL A 28 4.33 -4.13 18.32
N LEU A 29 3.24 -3.44 17.98
CA LEU A 29 3.26 -2.04 17.59
C LEU A 29 3.16 -1.11 18.80
N ARG A 30 3.73 0.09 18.67
CA ARG A 30 3.67 1.11 19.72
C ARG A 30 2.26 1.66 19.92
N HIS A 31 1.52 1.86 18.82
CA HIS A 31 0.17 2.41 18.79
C HIS A 31 -0.74 1.47 17.98
N PRO A 32 -1.09 0.27 18.49
CA PRO A 32 -1.91 -0.69 17.76
C PRO A 32 -3.38 -0.24 17.72
N PHE A 33 -4.02 -0.25 16.55
CA PHE A 33 -5.45 0.04 16.36
C PHE A 33 -6.06 -0.89 15.30
N ARG A 34 -7.37 -1.13 15.42
CA ARG A 34 -8.17 -1.97 14.49
C ARG A 34 -9.29 -1.20 13.82
N THR A 35 -9.61 0.01 14.31
CA THR A 35 -10.69 0.84 13.78
C THR A 35 -10.24 2.29 13.59
N GLY A 36 -10.97 3.02 12.74
CA GLY A 36 -10.75 4.46 12.57
C GLY A 36 -11.01 5.25 13.85
N ASP A 37 -12.01 4.86 14.64
CA ASP A 37 -12.32 5.51 15.92
C ASP A 37 -11.20 5.36 16.94
N GLU A 38 -10.59 4.17 17.02
CA GLU A 38 -9.41 3.93 17.85
C GLU A 38 -8.22 4.80 17.42
N LEU A 39 -7.92 4.86 16.12
CA LEU A 39 -6.86 5.70 15.58
C LEU A 39 -7.07 7.17 15.95
N LEU A 40 -8.28 7.68 15.73
CA LEU A 40 -8.62 9.08 16.04
C LEU A 40 -8.60 9.36 17.55
N ARG A 41 -9.02 8.41 18.37
CA ARG A 41 -8.94 8.51 19.84
C ARG A 41 -7.50 8.58 20.30
N MET A 42 -6.64 7.66 19.85
CA MET A 42 -5.21 7.67 20.21
C MET A 42 -4.51 8.95 19.75
N ALA A 43 -4.84 9.45 18.54
CA ALA A 43 -4.25 10.69 18.04
C ALA A 43 -4.60 11.88 18.96
N ARG A 44 -5.84 11.95 19.47
CA ARG A 44 -6.25 12.96 20.45
C ARG A 44 -5.58 12.79 21.81
N GLU A 45 -5.48 11.56 22.31
CA GLU A 45 -4.90 11.26 23.62
C GLU A 45 -3.38 11.51 23.67
N THR A 46 -2.67 11.17 22.59
CA THR A 46 -1.21 11.34 22.49
C THR A 46 -0.78 12.72 22.00
N GLY A 47 -1.68 13.46 21.34
CA GLY A 47 -1.36 14.70 20.65
C GLY A 47 -0.55 14.52 19.35
N LEU A 48 -0.31 13.28 18.92
CA LEU A 48 0.41 12.99 17.69
C LEU A 48 -0.50 13.14 16.46
N SER A 49 0.07 13.60 15.35
CA SER A 49 -0.58 13.44 14.05
C SER A 49 -0.66 11.96 13.67
N ILE A 50 -1.65 11.59 12.84
CA ILE A 50 -1.77 10.23 12.30
C ILE A 50 -0.48 9.81 11.58
N SER A 51 0.14 10.72 10.82
CA SER A 51 1.40 10.44 10.12
C SER A 51 2.55 10.14 11.08
N ARG A 52 2.64 10.84 12.22
CA ARG A 52 3.66 10.57 13.23
C ARG A 52 3.40 9.25 13.95
N MET A 53 2.15 8.96 14.27
CA MET A 53 1.75 7.68 14.87
C MET A 53 2.08 6.49 13.95
N MET A 54 1.77 6.60 12.66
CA MET A 54 2.11 5.58 11.68
C MET A 54 3.61 5.41 11.51
N LEU A 55 4.38 6.51 11.49
CA LEU A 55 5.84 6.43 11.49
C LEU A 55 6.36 5.67 12.71
N GLU A 56 5.83 5.95 13.91
CA GLU A 56 6.24 5.24 15.12
C GLU A 56 5.89 3.75 15.13
N ASN A 57 4.81 3.34 14.47
CA ASN A 57 4.48 1.94 14.27
C ASN A 57 5.41 1.27 13.25
N GLU A 58 5.70 1.92 12.12
CA GLU A 58 6.58 1.38 11.07
C GLU A 58 8.01 1.14 11.55
N LEU A 59 8.45 1.89 12.57
CA LEU A 59 9.74 1.70 13.23
C LEU A 59 9.91 0.34 13.90
N ALA A 60 8.84 -0.44 14.06
CA ALA A 60 8.91 -1.82 14.55
C ALA A 60 9.61 -2.77 13.55
N TRP A 61 9.55 -2.48 12.25
CA TRP A 61 10.13 -3.33 11.20
C TRP A 61 11.34 -2.74 10.50
N ARG A 62 11.44 -1.40 10.45
CA ARG A 62 12.40 -0.69 9.59
C ARG A 62 12.93 0.56 10.29
N THR A 63 14.10 1.02 9.90
CA THR A 63 14.62 2.31 10.33
C THR A 63 13.86 3.47 9.67
N GLU A 64 13.88 4.66 10.28
CA GLU A 64 13.27 5.86 9.69
C GLU A 64 13.84 6.18 8.29
N ALA A 65 15.13 5.93 8.09
CA ALA A 65 15.80 6.15 6.81
C ALA A 65 15.25 5.23 5.71
N GLU A 66 15.05 3.94 6.01
CA GLU A 66 14.47 2.97 5.09
C GLU A 66 13.02 3.31 4.76
N ILE A 67 12.22 3.68 5.76
CA ILE A 67 10.82 4.11 5.58
C ILE A 67 10.75 5.32 4.64
N ARG A 68 11.53 6.38 4.93
CA ARG A 68 11.54 7.59 4.09
C ARG A 68 12.02 7.30 2.68
N SER A 69 13.08 6.49 2.52
CA SER A 69 13.59 6.11 1.22
C SER A 69 12.55 5.34 0.40
N GLY A 70 11.86 4.36 1.01
CA GLY A 70 10.80 3.60 0.35
C GLY A 70 9.62 4.45 -0.09
N LEU A 71 9.16 5.38 0.76
CA LEU A 71 8.07 6.31 0.43
C LEU A 71 8.44 7.22 -0.75
N LEU A 72 9.68 7.73 -0.76
CA LEU A 72 10.17 8.57 -1.86
C LEU A 72 10.32 7.79 -3.17
N ASP A 73 10.69 6.50 -3.10
CA ASP A 73 10.77 5.65 -4.28
C ASP A 73 9.37 5.39 -4.88
N ILE A 74 8.39 5.03 -4.05
CA ILE A 74 6.99 4.88 -4.48
C ILE A 74 6.50 6.17 -5.15
N TRP A 75 6.74 7.33 -4.52
CA TRP A 75 6.40 8.62 -5.09
C TRP A 75 7.05 8.85 -6.46
N ARG A 76 8.36 8.58 -6.58
CA ARG A 76 9.09 8.71 -7.84
C ARG A 76 8.50 7.83 -8.94
N VAL A 77 8.15 6.58 -8.62
CA VAL A 77 7.52 5.66 -9.58
C VAL A 77 6.13 6.17 -9.98
N MET A 78 5.32 6.65 -9.03
CA MET A 78 4.02 7.27 -9.33
C MET A 78 4.17 8.46 -10.27
N GLN A 79 5.12 9.37 -10.01
CA GLN A 79 5.40 10.52 -10.89
C GLN A 79 5.83 10.07 -12.29
N ALA A 80 6.70 9.07 -12.39
CA ALA A 80 7.12 8.51 -13.67
C ALA A 80 5.94 7.86 -14.42
N CYS A 81 5.04 7.17 -13.73
CA CYS A 81 3.81 6.62 -14.31
C CYS A 81 2.90 7.72 -14.86
N VAL A 82 2.69 8.81 -14.10
CA VAL A 82 1.90 9.97 -14.53
C VAL A 82 2.51 10.58 -15.80
N SER A 83 3.82 10.87 -15.79
CA SER A 83 4.52 11.42 -16.95
C SER A 83 4.40 10.54 -18.20
N ARG A 84 4.53 9.21 -18.04
CA ARG A 84 4.26 8.27 -19.14
C ARG A 84 2.81 8.34 -19.60
N GLY A 85 1.85 8.36 -18.68
CA GLY A 85 0.42 8.47 -19.03
C GLY A 85 0.08 9.74 -19.80
N MET A 86 0.71 10.86 -19.46
CA MET A 86 0.52 12.16 -20.13
C MET A 86 1.22 12.25 -21.50
N SER A 87 2.16 11.36 -21.82
CA SER A 87 2.88 11.36 -23.12
C SER A 87 2.41 10.25 -24.06
N HIS A 88 1.72 9.22 -23.55
CA HIS A 88 1.31 8.07 -24.35
C HIS A 88 -0.08 8.25 -24.97
N GLU A 89 -0.09 8.35 -26.30
CA GLU A 89 -1.31 8.36 -27.11
C GLU A 89 -1.75 6.95 -27.55
N GLY A 90 -2.88 6.88 -28.28
CA GLY A 90 -3.37 5.67 -28.92
C GLY A 90 -4.62 5.06 -28.29
N ILE A 91 -4.89 3.81 -28.63
CA ILE A 91 -6.07 3.03 -28.20
C ILE A 91 -5.65 1.98 -27.16
N LEU A 92 -6.43 1.83 -26.09
CA LEU A 92 -6.22 0.78 -25.09
C LEU A 92 -6.45 -0.61 -25.70
N PRO A 93 -5.61 -1.61 -25.36
CA PRO A 93 -5.86 -3.00 -25.73
C PRO A 93 -7.13 -3.53 -25.04
N GLY A 94 -7.70 -4.62 -25.57
CA GLY A 94 -8.92 -5.24 -25.01
C GLY A 94 -10.19 -5.10 -25.86
N GLY A 95 -10.07 -4.72 -27.14
CA GLY A 95 -11.16 -4.80 -28.12
C GLY A 95 -12.22 -3.69 -28.06
N LEU A 96 -12.25 -2.89 -27.00
CA LEU A 96 -13.26 -1.83 -26.79
C LEU A 96 -12.97 -0.51 -27.52
N LYS A 97 -11.88 -0.43 -28.29
CA LYS A 97 -11.46 0.77 -29.06
C LYS A 97 -11.41 2.08 -28.25
N VAL A 98 -11.11 1.99 -26.96
CA VAL A 98 -11.08 3.15 -26.04
C VAL A 98 -9.81 3.97 -26.28
N ARG A 99 -9.95 5.26 -26.61
CA ARG A 99 -8.83 6.18 -26.79
C ARG A 99 -8.25 6.63 -25.45
N ARG A 100 -6.91 6.65 -25.34
CA ARG A 100 -6.19 7.33 -24.25
C ARG A 100 -6.44 8.84 -24.32
N ARG A 101 -6.83 9.45 -23.20
CA ARG A 101 -7.25 10.88 -23.16
C ARG A 101 -6.21 11.82 -22.56
N ALA A 102 -5.37 11.32 -21.65
CA ALA A 102 -4.50 12.14 -20.81
C ALA A 102 -3.49 13.02 -21.58
N ALA A 103 -2.97 12.55 -22.73
CA ALA A 103 -2.02 13.32 -23.55
C ALA A 103 -2.65 14.48 -24.34
N ASN A 104 -3.98 14.44 -24.55
CA ASN A 104 -4.73 15.41 -25.34
C ASN A 104 -5.60 16.33 -24.46
N SER A 105 -5.31 16.41 -23.16
CA SER A 105 -6.07 17.20 -22.17
C SER A 105 -5.38 18.52 -21.87
#